data_AF-A0A1D1YYI5-F1
#
_entry.id   AF-A0A1D1YYI5-F1
#
_cell.length_a   1.000
_cell.length_b   1.000
_cell.length_c   1.000
_cell.angle_alpha   90.00
_cell.angle_beta   90.00
_cell.angle_gamma   90.00
#
_symmetry.space_group_name_H-M   'P 1'
#
loop_
_entity.id
_entity.type
_entity.pdbx_description
1 polymer ?
#
loop_
_entity_poly.entity_id
_entity_poly.type
_entity_poly.pdbx_seq_one_letter_code
_entity_poly.pdbx_strand_id
1 'polypeptide(L)'
;MIYIAAQSLIYSLLLFAMIGFGWQADKFFWFVFFVFMCFLYFVLYGMMIVALTPGYQIAAIVMSFFFTFWNLFSGFLIFRPLIPIWWRWYYWASPVAWTIYGLIASQVGDIEGMVEIPGQHSKSVKAFLKEVLGYEHSFLGYVAAAHVGFVLVFFFVFAYGIRFLNFQKR
;
A
#
# COMPACT_ATOMS: atom_id res chain seq x y z
N MET A 1 16.33 9.57 -0.69
CA MET A 1 15.88 9.10 0.64
C MET A 1 15.49 10.24 1.57
N ILE A 2 16.38 11.20 1.87
CA ILE A 2 16.07 12.33 2.78
C ILE A 2 14.85 13.14 2.31
N TYR A 3 14.78 13.44 1.00
CA TYR A 3 13.62 14.12 0.40
C TYR A 3 12.30 13.35 0.61
N ILE A 4 12.29 12.03 0.35
CA ILE A 4 11.11 11.17 0.52
C ILE A 4 10.69 11.13 1.98
N ALA A 5 11.65 11.02 2.90
CA ALA A 5 11.38 11.04 4.34
C ALA A 5 10.72 12.36 4.75
N ALA A 6 11.31 13.50 4.39
CA ALA A 6 10.75 14.82 4.69
C ALA A 6 9.35 15.01 4.07
N GLN A 7 9.18 14.66 2.80
CA GLN A 7 7.89 14.72 2.11
C GLN A 7 6.84 13.85 2.81
N SER A 8 7.18 12.60 3.13
CA SER A 8 6.27 11.67 3.80
C SER A 8 5.88 12.15 5.19
N LEU A 9 6.79 12.78 5.94
CA LEU A 9 6.52 13.33 7.27
C LEU A 9 5.55 14.51 7.19
N ILE A 10 5.82 15.46 6.29
CA ILE A 10 4.95 16.63 6.08
C ILE A 10 3.56 16.17 5.64
N TYR A 11 3.49 15.25 4.66
CA TYR A 11 2.23 14.72 4.16
C TYR A 11 1.46 13.97 5.24
N SER A 12 2.16 13.14 6.03
CA SER A 12 1.55 12.37 7.11
C SER A 12 0.98 13.29 8.19
N LEU A 13 1.73 14.31 8.60
CA LEU A 13 1.29 15.27 9.61
C LEU A 13 0.01 16.00 9.19
N LEU A 14 -0.03 16.48 7.96
CA LEU A 14 -1.20 17.19 7.42
C LEU A 14 -2.41 16.26 7.32
N LEU A 15 -2.27 15.09 6.71
CA LEU A 15 -3.39 14.17 6.55
C LEU A 15 -3.90 13.62 7.88
N PHE A 16 -3.00 13.26 8.78
CA PHE A 16 -3.39 12.72 10.08
C PHE A 16 -4.22 13.74 10.87
N ALA A 17 -3.83 15.02 10.82
CA ALA A 17 -4.58 16.11 11.43
C ALA A 17 -5.94 16.36 10.72
N MET A 18 -5.98 16.33 9.38
CA MET A 18 -7.20 16.60 8.61
C MET A 18 -8.26 15.49 8.72
N ILE A 19 -7.84 14.23 8.76
CA ILE A 19 -8.75 13.08 8.87
C ILE A 19 -9.35 13.01 10.30
N GLY A 20 -8.66 13.59 11.29
CA GLY A 20 -9.11 13.59 12.68
C GLY A 20 -8.85 12.25 13.38
N PHE A 21 -7.78 11.54 13.01
CA PHE A 21 -7.37 10.35 13.74
C PHE A 21 -7.00 10.68 15.19
N GLY A 22 -7.20 9.70 16.09
CA GLY A 22 -6.83 9.87 17.49
C GLY A 22 -5.32 10.12 17.63
N TRP A 23 -4.94 11.20 18.31
CA TRP A 23 -3.54 11.60 18.54
C TRP A 23 -2.83 10.66 19.53
N GLN A 24 -2.66 9.41 19.14
CA GLN A 24 -1.88 8.41 19.85
C GLN A 24 -0.56 8.19 19.10
N ALA A 25 0.55 8.10 19.84
CA ALA A 25 1.89 8.04 19.26
C ALA A 25 2.08 6.81 18.38
N ASP A 26 1.60 5.65 18.83
CA ASP A 26 1.63 4.38 18.09
C ASP A 26 0.90 4.48 16.75
N LYS A 27 -0.33 5.03 16.74
CA LYS A 27 -1.12 5.21 15.50
C LYS A 27 -0.45 6.17 14.53
N PHE A 28 0.13 7.26 15.05
CA PHE A 28 0.86 8.23 14.25
C PHE A 28 2.13 7.61 13.62
N PHE A 29 2.94 6.88 14.40
CA PHE A 29 4.15 6.23 13.88
C PHE A 29 3.83 5.17 12.84
N TRP A 30 2.77 4.38 13.03
CA TRP A 30 2.29 3.44 12.02
C TRP A 30 1.84 4.14 10.74
N PHE A 31 1.10 5.24 10.87
CA PHE A 31 0.65 6.03 9.73
C PHE A 31 1.84 6.58 8.92
N VAL A 32 2.80 7.22 9.60
CA VAL A 32 4.05 7.72 8.99
C VAL A 32 4.82 6.58 8.32
N PHE A 33 4.94 5.41 8.97
CA PHE A 33 5.63 4.26 8.41
C PHE A 33 5.00 3.78 7.10
N PHE A 34 3.67 3.59 7.06
CA PHE A 34 2.99 3.11 5.86
C PHE A 34 3.03 4.14 4.73
N VAL A 35 2.88 5.43 5.03
CA VAL A 35 3.00 6.51 4.04
C VAL A 35 4.43 6.61 3.50
N PHE A 36 5.43 6.54 4.37
CA PHE A 36 6.84 6.55 3.95
C PHE A 36 7.17 5.35 3.06
N MET A 37 6.78 4.14 3.47
CA MET A 37 6.98 2.93 2.67
C MET A 37 6.25 3.01 1.33
N CYS A 38 5.04 3.59 1.32
CA CYS A 38 4.27 3.85 0.11
C CYS A 38 5.04 4.68 -0.91
N PHE A 39 5.51 5.87 -0.49
CA PHE A 39 6.30 6.73 -1.37
C PHE A 39 7.60 6.08 -1.79
N LEU A 40 8.27 5.35 -0.89
CA LEU A 40 9.52 4.67 -1.18
C LEU A 40 9.36 3.60 -2.25
N TYR A 41 8.38 2.69 -2.11
CA TYR A 41 8.20 1.64 -3.11
C TYR A 41 7.72 2.21 -4.44
N PHE A 42 6.91 3.27 -4.46
CA PHE A 42 6.48 3.88 -5.73
C PHE A 42 7.63 4.53 -6.48
N VAL A 43 8.54 5.22 -5.78
CA VAL A 43 9.75 5.77 -6.38
C VAL A 43 10.65 4.65 -6.93
N LEU A 44 10.86 3.58 -6.16
CA LEU A 44 11.65 2.43 -6.60
C LEU A 44 11.01 1.69 -7.78
N TYR A 45 9.69 1.54 -7.77
CA TYR A 45 8.94 0.98 -8.87
C TYR A 45 9.11 1.81 -10.16
N GLY A 46 9.02 3.14 -10.05
CA GLY A 46 9.27 4.03 -11.17
C GLY A 46 10.66 3.88 -11.76
N MET A 47 11.68 3.87 -10.89
CA MET A 47 13.08 3.66 -11.29
C MET A 47 13.28 2.27 -11.94
N MET A 48 12.68 1.23 -11.37
CA MET A 48 12.73 -0.14 -11.91
C MET A 48 12.16 -0.19 -13.33
N ILE A 49 10.97 0.36 -13.58
CA ILE A 49 10.34 0.31 -14.90
C ILE A 49 11.15 1.08 -15.95
N VAL A 50 11.68 2.25 -15.59
CA VAL A 50 12.55 3.02 -16.50
C VAL A 50 13.83 2.24 -16.83
N ALA A 51 14.44 1.55 -15.86
CA ALA A 51 15.63 0.74 -16.10
C ALA A 51 15.36 -0.51 -16.97
N LEU A 52 14.15 -1.06 -16.92
CA LEU A 52 13.77 -2.27 -17.67
C LEU A 52 13.28 -1.99 -19.10
N THR A 53 13.03 -0.73 -19.46
CA THR A 53 12.41 -0.37 -20.75
C THR A 53 13.36 0.46 -21.62
N PRO A 54 13.26 0.35 -22.96
CA PRO A 54 14.19 1.02 -23.87
C PRO A 54 13.86 2.52 -24.08
N GLY A 55 12.77 3.03 -23.50
CA GLY A 55 12.38 4.43 -23.67
C GLY A 55 11.27 4.87 -22.72
N TYR A 56 11.21 6.18 -22.45
CA TYR A 56 10.28 6.78 -21.49
C TYR A 56 8.80 6.56 -21.83
N GLN A 57 8.42 6.60 -23.11
CA GLN A 57 7.03 6.35 -23.52
C GLN A 57 6.57 4.93 -23.16
N ILE A 58 7.43 3.93 -23.38
CA ILE A 58 7.12 2.53 -23.05
C ILE A 58 7.06 2.36 -21.53
N ALA A 59 8.01 2.96 -20.79
CA ALA A 59 7.96 2.99 -19.33
C ALA A 59 6.63 3.52 -18.80
N ALA A 60 6.15 4.65 -19.34
CA ALA A 60 4.92 5.28 -18.91
C ALA A 60 3.68 4.41 -19.17
N ILE A 61 3.61 3.73 -20.33
CA ILE A 61 2.51 2.81 -20.67
C ILE A 61 2.49 1.62 -19.72
N VAL A 62 3.64 0.97 -19.51
CA VAL A 62 3.77 -0.19 -18.62
C VAL A 62 3.44 0.21 -17.18
N MET A 63 3.93 1.35 -16.72
CA MET A 63 3.67 1.88 -15.38
C MET A 63 2.16 2.08 -15.15
N SER A 64 1.49 2.73 -16.09
CA SER A 64 0.05 3.04 -16.02
C SER A 64 -0.81 1.78 -16.00
N PHE A 65 -0.44 0.78 -16.80
CA PHE A 65 -1.12 -0.52 -16.82
C PHE A 65 -1.10 -1.19 -15.44
N PHE A 66 0.09 -1.44 -14.88
CA PHE A 66 0.20 -2.09 -13.58
C PHE A 66 -0.39 -1.26 -12.44
N PHE A 67 -0.23 0.06 -12.47
CA PHE A 67 -0.83 0.95 -11.48
C PHE A 67 -2.36 0.85 -11.47
N THR A 68 -2.98 0.76 -12.64
CA THR A 68 -4.44 0.60 -12.78
C THR A 68 -4.89 -0.72 -12.18
N PHE A 69 -4.19 -1.82 -12.49
CA PHE A 69 -4.49 -3.12 -11.90
C PHE A 69 -4.32 -3.12 -10.38
N TRP A 70 -3.24 -2.53 -9.85
CA TRP A 70 -3.07 -2.41 -8.40
C TRP A 70 -4.19 -1.63 -7.74
N ASN A 71 -4.66 -0.54 -8.35
CA ASN A 71 -5.80 0.21 -7.81
C ASN A 71 -7.09 -0.61 -7.80
N LEU A 72 -7.38 -1.32 -8.91
CA LEU A 72 -8.59 -2.15 -9.04
C LEU A 72 -8.67 -3.24 -7.97
N PHE A 73 -7.56 -3.93 -7.72
CA PHE A 73 -7.49 -5.05 -6.78
C PHE A 73 -6.90 -4.67 -5.41
N SER A 74 -6.82 -3.38 -5.08
CA SER A 74 -6.24 -2.90 -3.81
C SER A 74 -7.11 -3.20 -2.57
N GLY A 75 -8.33 -3.71 -2.75
CA GLY A 75 -9.28 -3.90 -1.64
C GLY A 75 -10.17 -2.69 -1.36
N PHE A 76 -9.93 -1.55 -2.00
CA PHE A 76 -10.77 -0.35 -1.87
C PHE A 76 -11.97 -0.35 -2.83
N LEU A 77 -11.72 -0.59 -4.12
CA LEU A 77 -12.79 -0.66 -5.13
C LEU A 77 -13.58 -1.97 -5.06
N ILE A 78 -12.87 -3.09 -4.84
CA ILE A 78 -13.46 -4.42 -4.68
C ILE A 78 -12.94 -4.98 -3.37
N PHE A 79 -13.81 -5.20 -2.39
CA PHE A 79 -13.42 -5.78 -1.11
C PHE A 79 -12.80 -7.16 -1.31
N ARG A 80 -11.72 -7.47 -0.58
CA ARG A 80 -10.95 -8.71 -0.71
C ARG A 80 -11.83 -9.99 -0.70
N PRO A 81 -12.86 -10.14 0.15
CA PRO A 81 -13.69 -11.34 0.16
C PRO A 81 -14.51 -11.52 -1.14
N LEU A 82 -14.86 -10.43 -1.82
CA LEU A 82 -15.65 -10.43 -3.05
C LEU A 82 -14.81 -10.70 -4.31
N ILE A 83 -13.48 -10.60 -4.22
CA ILE A 83 -12.59 -10.93 -5.33
C ILE A 83 -12.69 -12.44 -5.62
N PRO A 84 -12.92 -12.84 -6.90
CA PRO A 84 -12.94 -14.24 -7.29
C PRO A 84 -11.67 -14.97 -6.84
N ILE A 85 -11.81 -16.22 -6.40
CA ILE A 85 -10.72 -16.98 -5.76
C ILE A 85 -9.48 -17.04 -6.67
N TRP A 86 -9.68 -17.19 -7.99
CA TRP A 86 -8.59 -17.25 -8.96
C TRP A 86 -7.86 -15.92 -9.20
N TRP A 87 -8.44 -14.76 -8.84
CA TRP A 87 -7.79 -13.44 -8.89
C TRP A 87 -7.25 -12.98 -7.53
N ARG A 88 -7.59 -13.69 -6.44
CA ARG A 88 -7.25 -13.26 -5.08
C ARG A 88 -5.75 -13.24 -4.79
N TRP A 89 -4.94 -14.00 -5.53
CA TRP A 89 -3.48 -13.92 -5.40
C TRP A 89 -2.94 -12.55 -5.82
N TYR A 90 -3.59 -11.87 -6.76
CA TYR A 90 -3.14 -10.56 -7.26
C TYR A 90 -3.31 -9.47 -6.20
N TYR A 91 -4.35 -9.57 -5.36
CA TYR A 91 -4.51 -8.73 -4.17
C TYR A 91 -3.25 -8.78 -3.29
N TRP A 92 -2.71 -9.97 -3.04
CA TRP A 92 -1.51 -10.16 -2.24
C TRP A 92 -0.22 -9.76 -2.96
N ALA A 93 -0.22 -9.70 -4.29
CA ALA A 93 0.90 -9.19 -5.08
C ALA A 93 0.90 -7.66 -5.20
N SER A 94 -0.20 -6.98 -4.84
CA SER A 94 -0.35 -5.54 -4.98
C SER A 94 0.19 -4.80 -3.76
N PRO A 95 1.28 -4.00 -3.88
CA PRO A 95 1.80 -3.22 -2.74
C PRO A 95 0.78 -2.21 -2.22
N VAL A 96 -0.09 -1.69 -3.10
CA VAL A 96 -1.18 -0.77 -2.75
C VAL A 96 -2.19 -1.44 -1.82
N ALA A 97 -2.53 -2.71 -2.06
CA ALA A 97 -3.45 -3.45 -1.20
C ALA A 97 -2.93 -3.58 0.23
N TRP A 98 -1.63 -3.85 0.37
CA TRP A 98 -0.97 -3.88 1.67
C TRP A 98 -0.93 -2.52 2.35
N THR A 99 -0.72 -1.43 1.61
CA THR A 99 -0.75 -0.07 2.18
C THR A 99 -2.14 0.26 2.74
N ILE A 100 -3.21 -0.01 1.99
CA ILE A 100 -4.58 0.23 2.45
C ILE A 100 -4.90 -0.63 3.67
N TYR A 101 -4.53 -1.92 3.63
CA TYR A 101 -4.64 -2.81 4.78
C TYR A 101 -3.95 -2.20 6.01
N GLY A 102 -2.67 -1.83 5.87
CA GLY A 102 -1.85 -1.33 6.97
C GLY A 102 -2.41 -0.05 7.59
N LEU A 103 -2.87 0.87 6.76
CA LEU A 103 -3.52 2.11 7.21
C LEU A 103 -4.82 1.82 7.97
N ILE A 104 -5.74 1.03 7.39
CA ILE A 104 -7.02 0.73 8.05
C ILE A 104 -6.79 -0.06 9.34
N ALA A 105 -5.98 -1.12 9.29
CA ALA A 105 -5.69 -1.95 10.45
C ALA A 105 -5.01 -1.16 11.57
N SER A 106 -4.07 -0.26 11.26
CA SER A 106 -3.37 0.56 12.29
C SER A 106 -4.26 1.62 12.92
N GLN A 107 -5.12 2.28 12.15
CA GLN A 107 -5.86 3.43 12.65
C GLN A 107 -7.15 3.02 13.37
N VAL A 108 -7.86 2.01 12.83
CA VAL A 108 -9.21 1.64 13.29
C VAL A 108 -9.36 0.15 13.63
N GLY A 109 -8.34 -0.68 13.39
CA GLY A 109 -8.40 -2.13 13.60
C GLY A 109 -8.50 -2.59 15.05
N ASP A 110 -8.15 -1.72 16.00
CA ASP A 110 -8.19 -1.92 17.44
C ASP A 110 -9.46 -1.34 18.10
N ILE A 111 -10.31 -0.65 17.35
CA ILE A 111 -11.52 -0.01 17.87
C ILE A 111 -12.61 -1.06 18.11
N GLU A 112 -13.08 -1.15 19.35
CA GLU A 112 -14.17 -2.06 19.75
C GLU A 112 -15.56 -1.39 19.77
N GLY A 113 -15.60 -0.08 19.53
CA GLY A 113 -16.85 0.68 19.42
C GLY A 113 -17.82 0.11 18.38
N MET A 114 -19.12 0.26 18.63
CA MET A 114 -20.16 -0.21 17.73
C MET A 114 -20.35 0.73 16.55
N VAL A 115 -20.58 0.16 15.37
CA VAL A 115 -20.96 0.86 14.14
C VAL A 115 -22.37 0.44 13.77
N GLU A 116 -23.22 1.41 13.53
CA GLU A 116 -24.54 1.18 12.93
C GLU A 116 -24.40 1.01 11.42
N ILE A 117 -24.85 -0.13 10.92
CA ILE A 117 -24.84 -0.44 9.50
C ILE A 117 -26.28 -0.37 9.02
N PRO A 118 -26.62 0.50 8.05
CA PRO A 118 -27.98 0.59 7.52
C PRO A 118 -28.49 -0.79 7.08
N GLY A 119 -29.56 -1.27 7.70
CA GLY A 119 -30.17 -2.57 7.37
C GLY A 119 -29.50 -3.80 8.01
N GLN A 120 -28.56 -3.65 8.95
CA GLN A 120 -27.98 -4.75 9.72
C GLN A 120 -27.89 -4.42 11.22
N HIS A 121 -27.71 -5.44 12.06
CA HIS A 121 -27.42 -5.23 13.48
C HIS A 121 -26.07 -4.53 13.68
N SER A 122 -26.00 -3.66 14.67
CA SER A 122 -24.76 -2.99 15.05
C SER A 122 -23.68 -4.02 15.39
N LYS A 123 -22.50 -3.84 14.84
CA LYS A 123 -21.31 -4.67 15.09
C LYS A 123 -20.15 -3.78 15.49
N SER A 124 -19.17 -4.33 16.20
CA SER A 124 -17.95 -3.57 16.49
C SER A 124 -17.18 -3.24 15.21
N VAL A 125 -16.46 -2.11 15.19
CA VAL A 125 -15.58 -1.74 14.06
C VAL A 125 -14.66 -2.90 13.70
N LYS A 126 -14.00 -3.50 14.69
CA LYS A 126 -13.14 -4.67 14.52
C LYS A 126 -13.84 -5.86 13.84
N ALA A 127 -15.07 -6.19 14.23
CA ALA A 127 -15.83 -7.27 13.61
C ALA A 127 -16.20 -6.94 12.16
N PHE A 128 -16.63 -5.70 11.90
CA PHE A 128 -16.92 -5.22 10.56
C PHE A 128 -15.69 -5.30 9.63
N LEU A 129 -14.54 -4.81 10.09
CA LEU A 129 -13.29 -4.85 9.34
C LEU A 129 -12.90 -6.28 8.99
N LYS A 130 -13.06 -7.23 9.92
CA LYS A 130 -12.72 -8.63 9.69
C LYS A 130 -13.69 -9.35 8.75
N GLU A 131 -14.99 -9.24 9.02
CA GLU A 131 -16.03 -10.01 8.32
C GLU A 131 -16.35 -9.44 6.94
N VAL A 132 -16.34 -8.11 6.80
CA VAL A 132 -16.76 -7.44 5.55
C VAL A 132 -15.55 -7.08 4.70
N LEU A 133 -14.50 -6.50 5.29
CA LEU A 133 -13.34 -6.03 4.54
C LEU A 133 -12.18 -7.03 4.51
N GLY A 134 -12.15 -8.00 5.43
CA GLY A 134 -11.09 -8.99 5.54
C GLY A 134 -9.79 -8.45 6.18
N TYR A 135 -9.89 -7.40 7.00
CA TYR A 135 -8.78 -6.78 7.71
C TYR A 135 -8.72 -7.24 9.17
N GLU A 136 -7.52 -7.65 9.59
CA GLU A 136 -7.20 -8.09 10.95
C GLU A 136 -5.99 -7.32 11.50
N HIS A 137 -6.16 -6.70 12.68
CA HIS A 137 -5.11 -5.92 13.35
C HIS A 137 -3.90 -6.77 13.78
N SER A 138 -4.11 -8.04 14.13
CA SER A 138 -3.01 -8.97 14.47
C SER A 138 -2.04 -9.21 13.31
N PHE A 139 -2.49 -8.97 12.07
CA PHE A 139 -1.67 -9.18 10.88
C PHE A 139 -0.72 -8.01 10.55
N LEU A 140 -0.83 -6.91 11.30
CA LEU A 140 -0.18 -5.64 10.98
C LEU A 140 1.36 -5.75 10.91
N GLY A 141 1.98 -6.57 11.75
CA GLY A 141 3.42 -6.84 11.67
C GLY A 141 3.84 -7.51 10.35
N TYR A 142 3.03 -8.45 9.86
CA TYR A 142 3.27 -9.10 8.56
C TYR A 142 3.08 -8.12 7.40
N VAL A 143 2.10 -7.22 7.51
CA VAL A 143 1.86 -6.14 6.53
C VAL A 143 3.07 -5.22 6.45
N ALA A 144 3.67 -4.86 7.60
CA ALA A 144 4.88 -4.05 7.65
C ALA A 144 6.07 -4.77 6.99
N ALA A 145 6.26 -6.05 7.30
CA ALA A 145 7.31 -6.87 6.68
C ALA A 145 7.13 -7.00 5.15
N ALA A 146 5.89 -7.15 4.67
CA ALA A 146 5.59 -7.23 3.25
C ALA A 146 6.03 -5.96 2.50
N HIS A 147 5.82 -4.76 3.07
CA HIS A 147 6.29 -3.50 2.46
C HIS A 147 7.81 -3.46 2.32
N VAL A 148 8.55 -3.89 3.34
CA VAL A 148 10.01 -4.02 3.26
C VAL A 148 10.39 -4.99 2.15
N GLY A 149 9.68 -6.11 2.03
CA GLY A 149 9.84 -7.07 0.92
C GLY A 149 9.68 -6.43 -0.46
N PHE A 150 8.60 -5.67 -0.69
CA PHE A 150 8.39 -4.97 -1.96
C PHE A 150 9.49 -3.96 -2.28
N VAL A 151 9.91 -3.17 -1.29
CA VAL A 151 11.01 -2.20 -1.43
C VAL A 151 12.28 -2.92 -1.86
N LEU A 152 12.63 -4.03 -1.20
CA LEU A 152 13.81 -4.82 -1.55
C LEU A 152 13.70 -5.40 -2.96
N VAL A 153 12.56 -5.99 -3.32
CA VAL A 153 12.33 -6.56 -4.65
C VAL A 153 12.51 -5.50 -5.73
N PHE A 154 11.84 -4.35 -5.62
CA PHE A 154 11.97 -3.27 -6.61
C PHE A 154 13.39 -2.72 -6.68
N PHE A 155 14.07 -2.60 -5.54
CA PHE A 155 15.46 -2.17 -5.50
C PHE A 155 16.39 -3.16 -6.21
N PHE A 156 16.26 -4.47 -5.94
CA PHE A 156 17.11 -5.49 -6.58
C PHE A 156 16.86 -5.59 -8.08
N VAL A 157 15.60 -5.54 -8.51
CA VAL A 157 15.28 -5.56 -9.95
C VAL A 157 15.79 -4.30 -10.64
N PHE A 158 15.66 -3.13 -10.01
CA PHE A 158 16.25 -1.89 -10.51
C PHE A 158 17.78 -2.01 -10.64
N ALA A 159 18.47 -2.45 -9.58
CA ALA A 159 19.92 -2.60 -9.56
C ALA A 159 20.42 -3.63 -10.60
N TYR A 160 19.67 -4.70 -10.81
CA TYR A 160 19.94 -5.67 -11.86
C TYR A 160 19.71 -5.06 -13.25
N GLY A 161 18.59 -4.36 -13.44
CA GLY A 161 18.22 -3.70 -14.69
C GLY A 161 19.32 -2.74 -15.17
N ILE A 162 19.77 -1.83 -14.33
CA ILE A 162 20.84 -0.88 -14.70
C ILE A 162 22.18 -1.57 -15.02
N ARG A 163 22.46 -2.72 -14.40
CA ARG A 163 23.73 -3.44 -14.57
C ARG A 163 23.78 -4.22 -15.88
N PHE A 164 22.66 -4.84 -16.27
CA PHE A 164 22.62 -5.78 -17.39
C PHE A 164 21.89 -5.24 -18.62
N LEU A 165 20.95 -4.32 -18.45
CA LEU A 165 20.15 -3.73 -19.54
C LEU A 165 20.64 -2.30 -19.82
N ASN A 166 21.72 -2.17 -20.58
CA ASN A 166 22.24 -0.87 -20.98
C ASN A 166 21.66 -0.44 -22.34
N PHE A 167 20.47 0.17 -22.32
CA PHE A 167 19.80 0.65 -23.53
C PHE A 167 20.43 1.90 -24.15
N GLN A 168 21.36 2.58 -23.47
CA GLN A 168 22.07 3.75 -24.03
C GLN A 168 23.29 3.39 -24.88
N LYS A 169 23.72 2.12 -24.90
CA LYS A 169 24.85 1.64 -25.72
C LYS A 169 24.44 0.99 -27.06
N ARG A 170 23.16 1.13 -27.45
CA ARG A 170 22.66 0.65 -28.75
C ARG A 170 22.40 1.81 -29.70
#